data_AF-A0AAD5JF96-F1
#
_entry.id   AF-A0AAD5JF96-F1
#
_cell.length_a   1.000
_cell.length_b   1.000
_cell.length_c   1.000
_cell.angle_alpha   90.00
_cell.angle_beta   90.00
_cell.angle_gamma   90.00
#
_symmetry.space_group_name_H-M   'P 1'
#
loop_
_entity.id
_entity.type
_entity.pdbx_description
1 polymer ?
#
loop_
_entity_poly.entity_id
_entity_poly.type
_entity_poly.pdbx_seq_one_letter_code
_entity_poly.pdbx_strand_id
1 'polypeptide(L)'
;MPFFHHFFLGPGRVPLTPRLKAEDHGNRAWRQLDKHFYGGERIGFVDVALVPITSWFYTYETLGDFSIEVECPKFIAWSKRCLEKESVAKSLPHPHKIYEASLWFKKKNEIE
;
A
#
# COMPACT_ATOMS: atom_id res chain seq x y z
N MET A 1 -72.68 12.96 -26.14
CA MET A 1 -73.37 13.04 -24.83
C MET A 1 -72.43 12.50 -23.77
N PRO A 2 -72.28 13.22 -22.65
CA PRO A 2 -70.99 13.57 -22.03
C PRO A 2 -70.71 12.71 -20.77
N PHE A 3 -69.52 12.72 -20.19
CA PHE A 3 -69.16 13.46 -18.95
C PHE A 3 -67.98 12.64 -18.33
N PHE A 4 -66.87 13.13 -17.78
CA PHE A 4 -66.47 14.42 -17.26
C PHE A 4 -64.97 14.65 -17.54
N HIS A 5 -64.67 15.89 -17.91
CA HIS A 5 -63.37 16.53 -17.75
C HIS A 5 -63.15 16.82 -16.25
N HIS A 6 -61.96 16.59 -15.72
CA HIS A 6 -61.24 17.63 -14.97
C HIS A 6 -59.73 17.36 -14.90
N PHE A 7 -59.01 18.28 -15.54
CA PHE A 7 -57.57 18.53 -15.47
C PHE A 7 -57.10 18.79 -14.03
N PHE A 8 -55.88 18.38 -13.68
CA PHE A 8 -54.86 19.27 -13.10
C PHE A 8 -53.44 18.82 -13.49
N LEU A 9 -52.95 19.46 -14.56
CA LEU A 9 -51.61 20.00 -14.80
C LEU A 9 -50.40 19.45 -14.00
N GLY A 10 -49.40 18.96 -14.75
CA GLY A 10 -48.00 18.86 -14.33
C GLY A 10 -47.10 18.23 -15.41
N PRO A 11 -46.20 18.97 -16.08
CA PRO A 11 -45.43 18.50 -17.22
C PRO A 11 -44.09 17.87 -16.81
N GLY A 12 -43.63 16.91 -17.61
CA GLY A 12 -42.22 16.56 -17.69
C GLY A 12 -41.79 15.38 -16.83
N ARG A 13 -41.77 14.19 -17.44
CA ARG A 13 -40.77 13.20 -17.07
C ARG A 13 -39.40 13.83 -17.32
N VAL A 14 -38.75 14.30 -16.26
CA VAL A 14 -37.35 14.73 -16.28
C VAL A 14 -36.55 13.54 -16.84
N PRO A 15 -35.71 13.73 -17.87
CA PRO A 15 -34.85 12.67 -18.36
C PRO A 15 -34.00 12.16 -17.21
N LEU A 16 -33.84 10.84 -17.11
CA LEU A 16 -32.89 10.21 -16.20
C LEU A 16 -31.55 10.94 -16.32
N THR A 17 -31.23 11.77 -15.33
CA THR A 17 -29.89 12.31 -15.22
C THR A 17 -28.94 11.12 -15.06
N PRO A 18 -27.78 11.12 -15.73
CA PRO A 18 -26.75 10.15 -15.41
C PRO A 18 -26.46 10.33 -13.92
N ARG A 19 -26.69 9.27 -13.15
CA ARG A 19 -26.40 9.16 -11.72
C ARG A 19 -24.98 9.67 -11.47
N LEU A 20 -24.86 10.97 -11.19
CA LEU A 20 -23.63 11.62 -10.82
C LEU A 20 -23.28 11.10 -9.42
N LYS A 21 -22.36 10.14 -9.43
CA LYS A 21 -21.37 9.86 -8.38
C LYS A 21 -21.95 9.88 -6.96
N ALA A 22 -22.72 8.84 -6.65
CA ALA A 22 -22.81 8.41 -5.26
C ALA A 22 -21.48 7.75 -4.87
N GLU A 23 -20.66 8.52 -4.15
CA GLU A 23 -19.89 8.05 -3.00
C GLU A 23 -18.86 6.93 -3.25
N ASP A 24 -17.71 7.32 -3.79
CA ASP A 24 -16.49 6.51 -3.87
C ASP A 24 -15.59 6.68 -2.61
N HIS A 25 -16.15 7.16 -1.50
CA HIS A 25 -15.40 7.40 -0.26
C HIS A 25 -14.96 6.08 0.41
N GLY A 26 -15.64 4.96 0.12
CA GLY A 26 -15.31 3.63 0.62
C GLY A 26 -14.22 2.88 -0.17
N ASN A 27 -13.76 3.43 -1.30
CA ASN A 27 -12.89 2.69 -2.25
C ASN A 27 -11.46 3.23 -2.34
N ARG A 28 -11.11 4.21 -1.52
CA ARG A 28 -9.76 4.78 -1.48
C ARG A 28 -8.72 3.73 -1.05
N ALA A 29 -9.10 2.88 -0.09
CA ALA A 29 -8.26 1.82 0.45
C ALA A 29 -7.97 0.71 -0.59
N TRP A 30 -8.95 0.34 -1.41
CA TRP A 30 -8.77 -0.68 -2.46
C TRP A 30 -7.98 -0.15 -3.66
N ARG A 31 -8.10 1.15 -4.01
CA ARG A 31 -7.26 1.79 -5.04
C ARG A 31 -5.77 1.85 -4.69
N GLN A 32 -5.41 1.73 -3.41
CA GLN A 32 -4.01 1.68 -3.00
C GLN A 32 -3.37 0.31 -3.21
N LEU A 33 -4.16 -0.75 -3.34
CA LEU A 33 -3.65 -2.09 -3.55
C LEU A 33 -3.06 -2.31 -4.96
N ASP A 34 -3.56 -1.57 -5.95
CA ASP A 34 -3.06 -1.59 -7.34
C ASP A 34 -1.89 -0.61 -7.59
N LYS A 35 -1.50 0.17 -6.58
CA LYS A 35 -0.37 1.10 -6.69
C LYS A 35 0.94 0.35 -6.50
N HIS A 36 1.86 0.47 -7.46
CA HIS A 36 3.14 -0.23 -7.44
C HIS A 36 3.99 0.09 -6.21
N PHE A 37 3.90 1.34 -5.73
CA PHE A 37 4.55 1.88 -4.54
C PHE A 37 3.51 2.53 -3.60
N TYR A 38 3.84 2.75 -2.33
CA TYR A 38 2.96 3.48 -1.40
C TYR A 38 2.71 4.92 -1.85
N GLY A 39 3.69 5.52 -2.53
CA GLY A 39 3.58 6.81 -3.23
C GLY A 39 2.74 6.80 -4.50
N GLY A 40 2.20 5.66 -4.93
CA GLY A 40 1.48 5.51 -6.19
C GLY A 40 2.33 4.91 -7.30
N GLU A 41 2.49 5.65 -8.38
CA GLU A 41 3.24 5.21 -9.57
C GLU A 41 4.76 5.36 -9.39
N ARG A 42 5.19 6.15 -8.39
CA ARG A 42 6.60 6.45 -8.10
C ARG A 42 6.89 6.23 -6.62
N ILE A 43 8.18 6.09 -6.31
CA ILE A 43 8.66 6.07 -4.92
C ILE A 43 8.24 7.39 -4.26
N GLY A 44 7.40 7.29 -3.23
CA GLY A 44 6.98 8.41 -2.41
C GLY A 44 7.72 8.45 -1.08
N PHE A 45 7.34 9.40 -0.24
CA PHE A 45 7.93 9.59 1.09
C PHE A 45 7.87 8.32 1.95
N VAL A 46 6.71 7.66 1.99
CA VAL A 46 6.52 6.42 2.75
C VAL A 46 7.43 5.30 2.24
N ASP A 47 7.61 5.20 0.92
CA ASP A 47 8.53 4.21 0.36
C ASP A 47 9.97 4.49 0.78
N VAL A 48 10.43 5.74 0.69
CA VAL A 48 11.78 6.14 1.11
C VAL A 48 12.02 5.87 2.60
N ALA A 49 11.00 6.10 3.45
CA ALA A 49 11.10 5.85 4.88
C ALA A 49 11.17 4.35 5.22
N LEU A 50 10.45 3.50 4.48
CA LEU A 50 10.34 2.06 4.76
C LEU A 50 11.41 1.21 4.06
N VAL A 51 11.89 1.62 2.89
CA VAL A 51 12.88 0.87 2.10
C VAL A 51 14.15 0.51 2.89
N PRO A 52 14.72 1.38 3.75
CA PRO A 52 15.86 1.00 4.59
C PRO A 52 15.60 -0.22 5.48
N ILE A 53 14.36 -0.39 5.96
CA ILE A 53 13.97 -1.50 6.84
C ILE A 53 14.05 -2.83 6.09
N THR A 54 13.89 -2.85 4.76
CA THR A 54 13.96 -4.08 3.98
C THR A 54 15.33 -4.74 4.03
N SER A 55 16.39 -3.96 4.25
CA SER A 55 17.75 -4.49 4.41
C SER A 55 17.94 -5.24 5.75
N TRP A 56 17.07 -5.00 6.74
CA TRP A 56 17.07 -5.65 8.06
C TRP A 56 16.23 -6.92 8.12
N PHE A 57 15.47 -7.25 7.07
CA PHE A 57 14.57 -8.41 7.08
C PHE A 57 15.28 -9.70 7.45
N TYR A 58 16.44 -9.96 6.85
CA TYR A 58 17.23 -11.14 7.19
C TYR A 58 17.59 -11.21 8.68
N THR A 59 17.95 -10.08 9.28
CA THR A 59 18.21 -9.98 10.72
C THR A 59 16.96 -10.28 11.54
N TYR A 60 15.81 -9.71 11.17
CA TYR A 60 14.56 -9.94 11.89
C TYR A 60 14.08 -11.37 11.78
N GLU A 61 14.12 -11.97 10.59
CA GLU A 61 13.74 -13.37 10.38
C GLU A 61 14.65 -14.32 11.18
N THR A 62 15.97 -14.06 11.17
CA THR A 62 16.94 -14.90 11.87
C THR A 62 16.87 -14.76 13.39
N LEU A 63 16.70 -13.53 13.91
CA LEU A 63 16.66 -13.30 15.36
C LEU A 63 15.28 -13.56 15.97
N GLY A 64 14.21 -13.40 15.18
CA GLY A 64 12.84 -13.58 15.64
C GLY A 64 12.21 -14.93 15.30
N ASP A 65 12.92 -15.79 14.57
CA ASP A 65 12.46 -17.13 14.13
C ASP A 65 11.08 -17.08 13.44
N PHE A 66 10.91 -16.14 12.51
CA PHE A 66 9.69 -16.00 11.71
C PHE A 66 10.03 -15.68 10.25
N SER A 67 9.04 -15.84 9.35
CA SER A 67 9.20 -15.49 7.93
C SER A 67 8.31 -14.31 7.57
N ILE A 68 8.93 -13.19 7.18
CA ILE A 68 8.22 -11.99 6.74
C ILE A 68 7.50 -12.27 5.40
N GLU A 69 8.03 -13.17 4.58
CA GLU A 69 7.40 -13.57 3.31
C GLU A 69 6.08 -14.30 3.51
N VAL A 70 5.98 -15.14 4.55
CA VAL A 70 4.74 -15.87 4.89
C VAL A 70 3.71 -14.93 5.51
N GLU A 71 4.13 -14.11 6.48
CA GLU A 71 3.23 -13.22 7.20
C GLU A 71 2.74 -12.04 6.35
N CYS A 72 3.64 -11.47 5.53
CA CYS A 72 3.41 -10.23 4.80
C CYS A 72 3.83 -10.34 3.32
N PRO A 73 3.22 -11.22 2.50
CA PRO A 73 3.65 -11.46 1.12
C PRO A 73 3.54 -10.21 0.23
N LYS A 74 2.55 -9.34 0.48
CA LYS A 74 2.40 -8.06 -0.23
C LYS A 74 3.54 -7.10 0.05
N PHE A 75 4.07 -7.12 1.27
CA PHE A 75 5.18 -6.27 1.68
C PHE A 75 6.49 -6.73 1.05
N ILE A 76 6.74 -8.03 1.00
CA ILE A 76 7.88 -8.60 0.27
C ILE A 76 7.78 -8.32 -1.24
N ALA A 77 6.59 -8.44 -1.83
CA ALA A 77 6.42 -8.10 -3.23
C ALA A 77 6.74 -6.60 -3.49
N TRP A 78 6.31 -5.71 -2.59
CA TRP A 78 6.67 -4.30 -2.64
C TRP A 78 8.18 -4.06 -2.46
N SER A 79 8.84 -4.72 -1.50
CA SER A 79 10.27 -4.53 -1.27
C SER A 79 11.11 -4.99 -2.47
N LYS A 80 10.76 -6.14 -3.08
CA LYS A 80 11.39 -6.64 -4.31
C LYS A 80 11.29 -5.61 -5.44
N ARG A 81 10.12 -5.00 -5.66
CA ARG A 81 9.94 -3.91 -6.64
C ARG A 81 10.74 -2.65 -6.31
N CYS A 82 10.88 -2.29 -5.04
CA CYS A 82 11.72 -1.17 -4.64
C CYS A 82 13.20 -1.43 -4.97
N LEU A 83 13.67 -2.67 -4.80
CA LEU A 83 15.06 -3.08 -5.07
C LEU A 83 15.40 -3.18 -6.56
N GLU A 84 14.42 -3.31 -7.45
CA GLU A 84 14.64 -3.24 -8.90
C GLU A 84 15.17 -1.86 -9.34
N LYS A 85 14.94 -0.82 -8.55
CA LYS A 85 15.52 0.50 -8.80
C LYS A 85 16.97 0.54 -8.34
N GLU A 86 17.86 0.77 -9.30
CA GLU A 86 19.30 0.84 -9.06
C GLU A 86 19.68 1.84 -7.97
N SER A 87 19.00 3.00 -7.91
CA SER A 87 19.25 4.01 -6.87
C SER A 87 18.96 3.47 -5.46
N VAL A 88 17.91 2.67 -5.31
CA VAL A 88 17.56 2.04 -4.04
C VAL A 88 18.55 0.93 -3.71
N ALA A 89 18.82 0.03 -4.66
CA ALA A 89 19.74 -1.09 -4.46
C ALA A 89 21.14 -0.62 -4.05
N LYS A 90 21.64 0.48 -4.63
CA LYS A 90 22.95 1.05 -4.28
C LYS A 90 22.99 1.75 -2.93
N SER A 91 21.86 2.26 -2.45
CA SER A 91 21.79 2.96 -1.15
C SER A 91 21.69 2.02 0.04
N LEU A 92 21.30 0.76 -0.16
CA LEU A 92 21.08 -0.18 0.92
C LEU A 92 22.34 -1.01 1.24
N PRO A 93 22.66 -1.22 2.53
CA PRO A 93 23.72 -2.15 2.90
C PRO A 93 23.32 -3.58 2.58
N HIS A 94 24.32 -4.44 2.36
CA HIS A 94 24.09 -5.88 2.20
C HIS A 94 23.47 -6.47 3.49
N PRO A 95 22.40 -7.29 3.42
CA PRO A 95 21.69 -7.81 4.59
C PRO A 95 22.61 -8.51 5.62
N HIS A 96 23.57 -9.33 5.16
CA HIS A 96 24.55 -9.96 6.06
C HIS A 96 25.39 -8.98 6.88
N LYS A 97 25.78 -7.81 6.33
CA LYS A 97 26.56 -6.81 7.08
C LYS A 97 25.73 -6.21 8.22
N ILE A 98 24.43 -6.04 8.00
CA ILE A 98 23.50 -5.54 9.01
C ILE A 98 23.31 -6.59 10.09
N TYR A 99 23.20 -7.86 9.72
CA TYR A 99 23.13 -8.97 10.67
C TYR A 99 24.37 -9.06 11.54
N GLU A 100 25.57 -9.01 10.95
CA GLU A 100 26.83 -8.98 11.70
C GLU A 100 26.91 -7.78 12.66
N ALA A 101 26.53 -6.59 12.20
CA ALA A 101 26.47 -5.39 13.04
C ALA A 101 25.46 -5.56 14.20
N SER A 102 24.34 -6.22 13.94
CA SER A 102 23.29 -6.49 14.95
C SER A 102 23.77 -7.49 15.99
N LEU A 103 24.47 -8.56 15.58
CA LEU A 103 25.10 -9.52 16.50
C LEU A 103 26.18 -8.86 17.36
N TRP A 104 27.02 -8.01 16.75
CA TRP A 104 28.02 -7.24 17.49
C TRP A 104 27.36 -6.32 18.52
N PHE A 105 26.28 -5.63 18.15
CA PHE A 105 25.52 -4.77 19.06
C PHE A 105 24.87 -5.56 20.19
N LYS A 106 24.25 -6.71 19.87
CA LYS A 106 23.66 -7.62 20.85
C LYS A 106 24.68 -8.06 21.90
N LYS A 107 25.86 -8.52 21.45
CA LYS A 107 26.97 -8.93 22.32
C LYS A 107 27.49 -7.79 23.18
N LYS A 108 27.61 -6.58 22.62
CA LYS A 108 28.16 -5.42 23.34
C LYS A 108 27.24 -4.92 24.45
N ASN A 109 25.93 -5.08 24.29
CA ASN A 109 24.94 -4.57 25.24
C ASN A 109 24.36 -5.66 26.14
N GLU A 110 24.92 -6.89 26.12
CA GLU A 110 24.46 -8.03 26.93
C GLU A 110 22.95 -8.32 26.77
N ILE A 111 22.41 -8.04 25.58
CA ILE A 111 21.02 -8.31 25.25
C ILE A 111 20.94 -9.80 24.90
N GLU A 112 20.31 -10.63 25.73
CA GLU A 112 20.09 -12.06 25.46
C GLU A 112 19.06 -12.32 24.35
#